data_AF-A0A3N5R0R9-F1
#
_entry.id   AF-A0A3N5R0R9-F1
#
_cell.length_a   1.000
_cell.length_b   1.000
_cell.length_c   1.000
_cell.angle_alpha   90.00
_cell.angle_beta   90.00
_cell.angle_gamma   90.00
#
_symmetry.space_group_name_H-M   'P 1'
#
loop_
_entity.id
_entity.type
_entity.pdbx_description
1 polymer ?
#
loop_
_entity_poly.entity_id
_entity_poly.type
_entity_poly.pdbx_seq_one_letter_code
_entity_poly.pdbx_strand_id
1 'polypeptide(L)'
;MIDEQFTEQMLDQFRDWLRQTRDEAEQQSADPDAASPAVEPVGLVRLVEEFTALRHDLKLQTRGARALEDESRRLLTGLQAALEALENPQETEPPPEESAARKLAESGGVALETDEYFYTQVGDDPSRYDYREALLPAARRWNFERFQAAIAQAISPIIVDRGNGLNAETQEYAKFAVESGYRVELREPESEWWLEIRSLLQNKSANHAELDQWAARLAAQSRTTHRVPASTIRRWMQAWRSDLTVEHVLNYELT
;
A
#
# COMPACT_ATOMS: atom_id res chain seq x y z
N MET A 1 4.33 26.41 -21.31
CA MET A 1 3.68 27.73 -21.17
C MET A 1 3.53 28.31 -22.56
N ILE A 2 2.31 28.45 -23.06
CA ILE A 2 2.08 29.19 -24.31
C ILE A 2 2.32 30.67 -23.97
N ASP A 3 3.15 31.33 -24.78
CA ASP A 3 3.58 32.71 -24.59
C ASP A 3 2.38 33.66 -24.70
N GLU A 4 2.21 34.52 -23.70
CA GLU A 4 1.12 35.50 -23.62
C GLU A 4 1.20 36.48 -24.81
N GLN A 5 2.43 36.79 -25.28
CA GLN A 5 2.64 37.61 -26.48
C GLN A 5 2.16 36.93 -27.76
N PHE A 6 2.33 35.61 -27.87
CA PHE A 6 1.89 34.86 -29.05
C PHE A 6 0.35 34.82 -29.13
N THR A 7 -0.31 34.72 -27.98
CA THR A 7 -1.78 34.68 -27.91
C THR A 7 -2.38 36.04 -28.30
N GLU A 8 -1.82 37.15 -27.83
CA GLU A 8 -2.25 38.50 -28.22
C GLU A 8 -2.04 38.77 -29.71
N GLN A 9 -0.88 38.38 -30.28
CA GLN A 9 -0.64 38.53 -31.73
C GLN A 9 -1.64 37.77 -32.60
N MET A 10 -2.00 36.55 -32.21
CA MET A 10 -3.00 35.75 -32.91
C MET A 10 -4.40 36.37 -32.85
N LEU A 11 -4.76 36.96 -31.69
CA LEU A 11 -6.04 37.63 -31.52
C LEU A 11 -6.13 38.93 -32.34
N ASP A 12 -5.03 39.68 -32.43
CA ASP A 12 -4.98 40.90 -33.24
C ASP A 12 -5.05 40.61 -34.74
N GLN A 13 -4.31 39.60 -35.24
CA GLN A 13 -4.46 39.16 -36.63
C GLN A 13 -5.90 38.73 -36.95
N PHE A 14 -6.56 38.04 -36.03
CA PHE A 14 -7.94 37.62 -36.22
C PHE A 14 -8.92 38.80 -36.24
N ARG A 15 -8.72 39.81 -35.38
CA ARG A 15 -9.53 41.05 -35.38
C ARG A 15 -9.34 41.84 -36.68
N ASP A 16 -8.13 41.92 -37.19
CA ASP A 16 -7.83 42.64 -38.43
C ASP A 16 -8.45 41.92 -39.64
N TRP A 17 -8.37 40.59 -39.67
CA TRP A 17 -9.05 39.79 -40.69
C TRP A 17 -10.57 39.99 -40.66
N LEU A 18 -11.21 39.96 -39.48
CA LEU A 18 -12.65 40.20 -39.36
C LEU A 18 -13.07 41.60 -39.83
N ARG A 19 -12.27 42.63 -39.53
CA ARG A 19 -12.52 44.00 -40.00
C ARG A 19 -12.40 44.08 -41.52
N GLN A 20 -11.34 43.50 -42.09
CA GLN A 20 -11.14 43.47 -43.53
C GLN A 20 -12.29 42.75 -44.25
N THR A 21 -12.70 41.58 -43.76
CA THR A 21 -13.80 40.82 -44.37
C THR A 21 -15.14 41.57 -44.27
N ARG A 22 -15.40 42.29 -43.18
CA ARG A 22 -16.59 43.16 -43.07
C ARG A 22 -16.52 44.31 -44.08
N ASP A 23 -15.39 45.00 -44.16
CA ASP A 23 -15.23 46.17 -45.02
C ASP A 23 -15.31 45.77 -46.52
N GLU A 24 -14.81 44.57 -46.88
CA GLU A 24 -14.98 43.95 -48.21
C GLU A 24 -16.45 43.61 -48.52
N ALA A 25 -17.20 43.08 -47.54
CA ALA A 25 -18.62 42.78 -47.68
C ALA A 25 -19.49 44.06 -47.81
N GLU A 26 -19.15 45.12 -47.06
CA GLU A 26 -19.81 46.42 -47.17
C GLU A 26 -19.53 47.08 -48.55
N GLN A 27 -18.32 46.95 -49.09
CA GLN A 27 -17.97 47.44 -50.43
C GLN A 27 -18.67 46.66 -51.56
N GLN A 28 -18.88 45.35 -51.41
CA GLN A 28 -19.67 44.54 -52.36
C GLN A 28 -21.17 44.87 -52.34
N SER A 29 -21.69 45.38 -51.21
CA SER A 29 -23.11 45.77 -51.10
C SER A 29 -23.46 47.14 -51.70
N ALA A 30 -22.45 47.91 -52.14
CA ALA A 30 -22.62 49.25 -52.70
C ALA A 30 -22.69 49.28 -54.25
N ASP A 31 -22.55 48.13 -54.92
CA ASP A 31 -22.68 48.00 -56.38
C ASP A 31 -24.11 47.56 -56.76
N PRO A 32 -24.95 48.44 -57.34
CA PRO A 32 -26.39 48.21 -57.46
C PRO A 32 -26.78 47.15 -58.52
N ASP A 33 -25.84 46.61 -59.30
CA ASP A 33 -26.10 45.65 -60.39
C ASP A 33 -25.37 44.30 -60.23
N ALA A 34 -24.72 44.05 -59.08
CA ALA A 34 -24.09 42.78 -58.78
C ALA A 34 -25.10 41.80 -58.14
N ALA A 35 -25.56 40.81 -58.90
CA ALA A 35 -26.35 39.71 -58.37
C ALA A 35 -25.58 39.01 -57.23
N SER A 36 -26.10 39.12 -56.01
CA SER A 36 -25.51 38.46 -54.84
C SER A 36 -25.47 36.95 -55.06
N PRO A 37 -24.28 36.29 -55.03
CA PRO A 37 -24.26 34.86 -54.80
C PRO A 37 -24.91 34.62 -53.44
N ALA A 38 -25.74 33.57 -53.33
CA ALA A 38 -26.32 33.18 -52.05
C ALA A 38 -25.20 32.72 -51.11
N VAL A 39 -24.57 33.68 -50.44
CA VAL A 39 -23.70 33.42 -49.29
C VAL A 39 -24.63 32.86 -48.24
N GLU A 40 -24.53 31.56 -48.00
CA GLU A 40 -25.26 30.90 -46.92
C GLU A 40 -24.91 31.69 -45.65
N PRO A 41 -25.88 32.37 -45.01
CA PRO A 41 -25.57 33.21 -43.87
C PRO A 41 -25.00 32.26 -42.83
N VAL A 42 -23.72 32.39 -42.53
CA VAL A 42 -23.13 31.67 -41.41
C VAL A 42 -23.79 32.26 -40.18
N GLY A 43 -24.93 31.67 -39.81
CA GLY A 43 -25.75 32.15 -38.73
C GLY A 43 -24.88 32.23 -37.50
N LEU A 44 -25.02 33.31 -36.75
CA LEU A 44 -24.24 33.56 -35.52
C LEU A 44 -24.24 32.33 -34.59
N VAL A 45 -25.31 31.53 -34.65
CA VAL A 45 -25.44 30.21 -34.01
C VAL A 45 -24.39 29.19 -34.47
N ARG A 46 -24.17 29.01 -35.78
CA ARG A 46 -23.18 28.07 -36.33
C ARG A 46 -21.76 28.47 -35.95
N LEU A 47 -21.45 29.77 -35.99
CA LEU A 47 -20.16 30.28 -35.50
C LEU A 47 -19.99 30.01 -33.99
N VAL A 48 -21.02 30.24 -33.18
CA VAL A 48 -20.98 29.94 -31.74
C VAL A 48 -20.81 28.45 -31.47
N GLU A 49 -21.43 27.57 -32.27
CA GLU A 49 -21.25 26.12 -32.18
C GLU A 49 -19.81 25.71 -32.49
N GLU A 50 -19.23 26.18 -33.59
CA GLU A 50 -17.84 25.89 -33.97
C GLU A 50 -16.83 26.43 -32.94
N PHE A 51 -17.03 27.66 -32.43
CA PHE A 51 -16.20 28.20 -31.35
C PHE A 51 -16.37 27.45 -30.03
N THR A 52 -17.58 26.94 -29.75
CA THR A 52 -17.83 26.13 -28.55
C THR A 52 -17.17 24.76 -28.66
N ALA A 53 -17.19 24.14 -29.84
CA ALA A 53 -16.47 22.91 -30.15
C ALA A 53 -14.96 23.10 -30.01
N LEU A 54 -14.39 24.15 -30.64
CA LEU A 54 -12.97 24.49 -30.54
C LEU A 54 -12.53 24.76 -29.09
N ARG A 55 -13.36 25.47 -28.31
CA ARG A 55 -13.12 25.69 -26.87
C ARG A 55 -13.12 24.38 -26.09
N HIS A 56 -14.01 23.45 -26.43
CA HIS A 56 -14.08 22.16 -25.77
C HIS A 56 -12.83 21.32 -26.06
N ASP A 57 -12.40 21.26 -27.32
CA ASP A 57 -11.19 20.55 -27.74
C ASP A 57 -9.93 21.14 -27.11
N LEU A 58 -9.79 22.48 -27.09
CA LEU A 58 -8.67 23.14 -26.43
C LEU A 58 -8.65 22.84 -24.91
N LYS A 59 -9.82 22.78 -24.27
CA LYS A 59 -9.96 22.43 -22.86
C LYS A 59 -9.60 20.96 -22.59
N LEU A 60 -9.93 20.04 -23.49
CA LEU A 60 -9.54 18.63 -23.43
C LEU A 60 -8.02 18.48 -23.61
N GLN A 61 -7.43 19.14 -24.61
CA GLN A 61 -5.99 19.12 -24.84
C GLN A 61 -5.21 19.73 -23.67
N THR A 62 -5.68 20.84 -23.09
CA THR A 62 -5.05 21.47 -21.92
C THR A 62 -5.18 20.58 -20.67
N ARG A 63 -6.31 19.88 -20.49
CA ARG A 63 -6.46 18.89 -19.42
C ARG A 63 -5.54 17.69 -19.62
N GLY A 64 -5.42 17.18 -20.85
CA GLY A 64 -4.51 16.10 -21.20
C GLY A 64 -3.04 16.48 -20.95
N ALA A 65 -2.64 17.69 -21.35
CA ALA A 65 -1.30 18.21 -21.11
C ALA A 65 -0.99 18.35 -19.61
N ARG A 66 -1.94 18.87 -18.82
CA ARG A 66 -1.78 18.95 -17.34
C ARG A 66 -1.74 17.58 -16.70
N ALA A 67 -2.57 16.63 -17.14
CA ALA A 67 -2.55 15.27 -16.64
C ALA A 67 -1.21 14.57 -16.94
N LEU A 68 -0.67 14.77 -18.15
CA LEU A 68 0.64 14.25 -18.56
C LEU A 68 1.79 14.92 -17.78
N GLU A 69 1.68 16.21 -17.51
CA GLU A 69 2.67 16.95 -16.70
C GLU A 69 2.61 16.52 -15.23
N ASP A 70 1.43 16.30 -14.67
CA ASP A 70 1.24 15.76 -13.33
C ASP A 70 1.76 14.32 -13.22
N GLU A 71 1.52 13.49 -14.24
CA GLU A 71 2.05 12.12 -14.31
C GLU A 71 3.58 12.11 -14.42
N SER A 72 4.15 12.92 -15.31
CA SER A 72 5.59 13.09 -15.44
C SER A 72 6.23 13.60 -14.14
N ARG A 73 5.59 14.56 -13.46
CA ARG A 73 6.05 15.06 -12.16
C ARG A 73 6.03 13.97 -11.09
N ARG A 74 4.98 13.15 -11.03
CA ARG A 74 4.89 12.00 -10.12
C ARG A 74 5.98 10.97 -10.39
N LEU A 75 6.23 10.66 -11.66
CA LEU A 75 7.30 9.73 -12.06
C LEU A 75 8.68 10.28 -11.69
N LEU A 76 8.94 11.57 -11.89
CA LEU A 76 10.20 12.20 -11.51
C LEU A 76 10.40 12.22 -9.99
N THR A 77 9.36 12.53 -9.21
CA THR A 77 9.42 12.44 -7.74
C THR A 77 9.66 11.01 -7.28
N GLY A 78 9.00 10.02 -7.89
CA GLY A 78 9.23 8.61 -7.59
C GLY A 78 10.66 8.16 -7.93
N LEU A 79 11.21 8.61 -9.05
CA LEU A 79 12.59 8.31 -9.44
C LEU A 79 13.61 8.98 -8.51
N GLN A 80 13.35 10.23 -8.08
CA GLN A 80 14.19 10.93 -7.10
C GLN A 80 14.19 10.21 -5.74
N ALA A 81 13.02 9.80 -5.25
CA ALA A 81 12.92 9.01 -4.02
C ALA A 81 13.65 7.66 -4.13
N ALA A 82 13.58 7.00 -5.31
CA ALA A 82 14.32 5.77 -5.56
C ALA A 82 15.84 5.98 -5.60
N LEU A 83 16.31 7.10 -6.16
CA LEU A 83 17.74 7.47 -6.16
C LEU A 83 18.23 7.85 -4.76
N GLU A 84 17.45 8.58 -3.98
CA GLU A 84 17.75 8.89 -2.57
C GLU A 84 17.84 7.62 -1.72
N ALA A 85 16.96 6.64 -1.95
CA ALA A 85 17.00 5.33 -1.29
C ALA A 85 18.24 4.48 -1.66
N LEU A 86 18.83 4.72 -2.85
CA LEU A 86 20.05 4.06 -3.28
C LEU A 86 21.32 4.78 -2.76
N GLU A 87 21.28 6.10 -2.62
CA GLU A 87 22.42 6.92 -2.16
C GLU A 87 22.56 6.96 -0.63
N ASN A 88 21.46 6.80 0.11
CA ASN A 88 21.47 6.83 1.56
C ASN A 88 20.68 5.64 2.11
N PRO A 89 21.33 4.50 2.45
CA PRO A 89 20.68 3.42 3.17
C PRO A 89 20.53 3.82 4.64
N GLN A 90 19.78 4.89 4.90
CA GLN A 90 18.98 4.90 6.11
C GLN A 90 17.89 3.88 5.84
N GLU A 91 18.12 2.67 6.36
CA GLU A 91 17.12 1.66 6.62
C GLU A 91 15.99 2.34 7.40
N THR A 92 15.07 2.99 6.70
CA THR A 92 13.70 3.07 7.20
C THR A 92 13.20 1.65 7.10
N GLU A 93 13.58 0.85 8.10
CA GLU A 93 12.59 0.02 8.76
C GLU A 93 11.34 0.92 8.82
N PRO A 94 10.22 0.59 8.15
CA PRO A 94 8.97 1.01 8.78
C PRO A 94 9.13 0.52 10.23
N PRO A 95 8.89 1.35 11.25
CA PRO A 95 8.99 0.89 12.64
C PRO A 95 8.29 -0.46 12.68
N PRO A 96 8.88 -1.50 13.34
CA PRO A 96 8.34 -2.86 13.34
C PRO A 96 6.85 -2.68 13.49
N GLU A 97 6.09 -3.08 12.45
CA GLU A 97 4.83 -2.44 12.04
C GLU A 97 4.17 -1.77 13.23
N GLU A 98 3.63 -0.56 13.07
CA GLU A 98 2.58 -0.07 13.95
C GLU A 98 1.44 -1.12 13.90
N SER A 99 1.66 -2.21 14.64
CA SER A 99 1.28 -3.55 14.21
C SER A 99 -0.20 -3.58 14.39
N ALA A 100 -0.93 -4.36 13.59
CA ALA A 100 -2.31 -4.63 13.95
C ALA A 100 -2.40 -4.98 15.46
N ALA A 101 -1.40 -5.69 15.99
CA ALA A 101 -1.22 -5.93 17.43
C ALA A 101 -1.07 -4.66 18.28
N ARG A 102 -0.24 -3.69 17.88
CA ARG A 102 0.00 -2.44 18.62
C ARG A 102 -1.22 -1.51 18.55
N LYS A 103 -1.86 -1.35 17.40
CA LYS A 103 -3.09 -0.57 17.24
C LYS A 103 -4.28 -1.17 17.98
N LEU A 104 -4.42 -2.50 17.97
CA LEU A 104 -5.43 -3.19 18.78
C LEU A 104 -5.11 -3.09 20.29
N ALA A 105 -3.84 -3.11 20.69
CA ALA A 105 -3.43 -2.90 22.08
C ALA A 105 -3.65 -1.44 22.55
N GLU A 106 -3.49 -0.44 21.68
CA GLU A 106 -3.73 0.98 21.99
C GLU A 106 -5.18 1.29 22.42
N SER A 107 -6.13 0.38 22.16
CA SER A 107 -7.51 0.44 22.67
C SER A 107 -7.68 -0.01 24.14
N GLY A 108 -6.58 -0.27 24.86
CA GLY A 108 -6.58 -0.81 26.24
C GLY A 108 -6.23 -2.31 26.33
N GLY A 109 -5.75 -2.90 25.24
CA GLY A 109 -5.29 -4.29 25.16
C GLY A 109 -3.79 -4.46 25.41
N VAL A 110 -3.30 -5.68 25.19
CA VAL A 110 -1.87 -6.02 25.32
C VAL A 110 -1.43 -6.95 24.19
N ALA A 111 -0.21 -6.72 23.67
CA ALA A 111 0.48 -7.63 22.76
C ALA A 111 1.55 -8.41 23.53
N LEU A 112 1.59 -9.73 23.33
CA LEU A 112 2.45 -10.67 24.05
C LEU A 112 3.24 -11.51 23.06
N GLU A 113 4.56 -11.31 23.07
CA GLU A 113 5.49 -11.93 22.12
C GLU A 113 6.51 -12.78 22.88
N THR A 114 6.79 -13.98 22.39
CA THR A 114 7.79 -14.85 23.01
C THR A 114 9.20 -14.24 22.90
N ASP A 115 9.47 -13.53 21.81
CA ASP A 115 10.79 -12.97 21.50
C ASP A 115 11.16 -11.80 22.43
N GLU A 116 10.16 -11.13 23.04
CA GLU A 116 10.37 -10.10 24.06
C GLU A 116 11.22 -10.61 25.25
N TYR A 117 11.16 -11.91 25.53
CA TYR A 117 12.00 -12.54 26.56
C TYR A 117 13.50 -12.35 26.28
N PHE A 118 13.92 -12.44 25.02
CA PHE A 118 15.33 -12.36 24.65
C PHE A 118 15.87 -10.94 24.57
N TYR A 119 14.99 -9.93 24.63
CA TYR A 119 15.37 -8.52 24.83
C TYR A 119 15.37 -8.14 26.32
N THR A 120 14.42 -8.66 27.09
CA THR A 120 14.14 -8.12 28.44
C THR A 120 14.66 -9.01 29.58
N GLN A 121 14.78 -10.31 29.36
CA GLN A 121 15.13 -11.29 30.39
C GLN A 121 16.49 -11.96 30.14
N VAL A 122 17.11 -11.73 28.98
CA VAL A 122 18.38 -12.35 28.59
C VAL A 122 19.36 -11.26 28.18
N GLY A 123 20.58 -11.33 28.73
CA GLY A 123 21.61 -10.34 28.48
C GLY A 123 21.55 -9.16 29.46
N ASP A 124 22.54 -8.28 29.37
CA ASP A 124 22.66 -7.09 30.21
C ASP A 124 22.27 -5.80 29.46
N ASP A 125 22.00 -5.91 28.16
CA ASP A 125 21.68 -4.80 27.26
C ASP A 125 20.30 -5.00 26.62
N PRO A 126 19.27 -4.23 27.02
CA PRO A 126 17.92 -4.39 26.50
C PRO A 126 17.75 -3.94 25.03
N SER A 127 18.77 -3.33 24.43
CA SER A 127 18.80 -3.01 22.99
C SER A 127 19.28 -4.17 22.13
N ARG A 128 19.73 -5.26 22.74
CA ARG A 128 20.35 -6.39 22.06
C ARG A 128 19.50 -7.65 22.16
N TYR A 129 19.21 -8.26 21.02
CA TYR A 129 18.54 -9.56 20.94
C TYR A 129 19.51 -10.70 21.23
N ASP A 130 19.42 -11.31 22.42
CA ASP A 130 20.31 -12.38 22.88
C ASP A 130 19.65 -13.77 22.81
N TYR A 131 19.30 -14.20 21.59
CA TYR A 131 18.68 -15.51 21.37
C TYR A 131 19.56 -16.68 21.83
N ARG A 132 18.95 -17.57 22.62
CA ARG A 132 19.55 -18.85 23.02
C ARG A 132 18.47 -19.92 22.93
N GLU A 133 18.64 -20.88 22.02
CA GLU A 133 17.66 -21.96 21.80
C GLU A 133 17.34 -22.74 23.09
N ALA A 134 18.34 -22.96 23.95
CA ALA A 134 18.16 -23.62 25.25
C ALA A 134 17.20 -22.88 26.20
N LEU A 135 16.99 -21.58 26.01
CA LEU A 135 16.08 -20.77 26.82
C LEU A 135 14.68 -20.66 26.20
N LEU A 136 14.46 -21.17 24.99
CA LEU A 136 13.16 -21.10 24.31
C LEU A 136 12.01 -21.72 25.13
N PRO A 137 12.18 -22.86 25.83
CA PRO A 137 11.13 -23.38 26.72
C PRO A 137 10.82 -22.44 27.90
N ALA A 138 11.82 -21.71 28.42
CA ALA A 138 11.63 -20.73 29.48
C ALA A 138 10.91 -19.48 28.95
N ALA A 139 11.32 -18.98 27.79
CA ALA A 139 10.69 -17.85 27.10
C ALA A 139 9.20 -18.10 26.84
N ARG A 140 8.86 -19.31 26.36
CA ARG A 140 7.46 -19.70 26.10
C ARG A 140 6.64 -19.75 27.37
N ARG A 141 7.17 -20.35 28.44
CA ARG A 141 6.50 -20.39 29.75
C ARG A 141 6.26 -19.00 30.30
N TRP A 142 7.28 -18.14 30.25
CA TRP A 142 7.19 -16.74 30.67
C TRP A 142 6.10 -15.98 29.90
N ASN A 143 6.02 -16.16 28.58
CA ASN A 143 4.98 -15.51 27.77
C ASN A 143 3.58 -16.05 28.11
N PHE A 144 3.45 -17.34 28.42
CA PHE A 144 2.19 -17.94 28.83
C PHE A 144 1.74 -17.44 30.20
N GLU A 145 2.65 -17.30 31.17
CA GLU A 145 2.36 -16.72 32.49
C GLU A 145 1.85 -15.27 32.38
N ARG A 146 2.45 -14.45 31.49
CA ARG A 146 1.97 -13.08 31.19
C ARG A 146 0.56 -13.09 30.60
N PHE A 147 0.28 -14.03 29.71
CA PHE A 147 -1.04 -14.21 29.13
C PHE A 147 -2.08 -14.59 30.19
N GLN A 148 -1.77 -15.55 31.07
CA GLN A 148 -2.66 -15.91 32.18
C GLN A 148 -2.90 -14.72 33.12
N ALA A 149 -1.87 -13.93 33.41
CA ALA A 149 -1.99 -12.72 34.22
C ALA A 149 -2.87 -11.64 33.55
N ALA A 150 -2.80 -11.49 32.22
CA ALA A 150 -3.64 -10.57 31.47
C ALA A 150 -5.12 -11.01 31.48
N ILE A 151 -5.38 -12.32 31.31
CA ILE A 151 -6.72 -12.91 31.45
C ILE A 151 -7.28 -12.69 32.86
N ALA A 152 -6.47 -12.93 33.90
CA ALA A 152 -6.88 -12.72 35.29
C ALA A 152 -7.24 -11.25 35.61
N GLN A 153 -6.66 -10.31 34.87
CA GLN A 153 -6.96 -8.88 34.95
C GLN A 153 -8.11 -8.46 34.02
N ALA A 154 -8.75 -9.39 33.32
CA ALA A 154 -9.81 -9.15 32.34
C ALA A 154 -9.40 -8.16 31.22
N ILE A 155 -8.10 -8.13 30.85
CA ILE A 155 -7.60 -7.28 29.76
C ILE A 155 -8.20 -7.75 28.44
N SER A 156 -8.63 -6.81 27.59
CA SER A 156 -9.15 -7.13 26.26
C SER A 156 -8.90 -5.97 25.28
N PRO A 157 -8.40 -6.22 24.07
CA PRO A 157 -7.97 -7.52 23.54
C PRO A 157 -6.61 -7.98 24.10
N ILE A 158 -6.37 -9.29 24.12
CA ILE A 158 -5.04 -9.87 24.35
C ILE A 158 -4.58 -10.50 23.04
N ILE A 159 -3.43 -10.07 22.55
CA ILE A 159 -2.88 -10.48 21.26
C ILE A 159 -1.62 -11.27 21.54
N VAL A 160 -1.57 -12.49 21.05
CA VAL A 160 -0.41 -13.37 21.23
C VAL A 160 0.21 -13.54 19.86
N ASP A 161 1.41 -13.00 19.65
CA ASP A 161 2.11 -13.15 18.38
C ASP A 161 2.62 -14.58 18.23
N ARG A 162 1.92 -15.34 17.39
CA ARG A 162 2.18 -16.75 17.13
C ARG A 162 2.02 -17.00 15.64
N GLY A 163 2.95 -17.78 15.09
CA GLY A 163 2.84 -18.25 13.71
C GLY A 163 1.64 -19.16 13.49
N ASN A 164 1.34 -19.43 12.21
CA ASN A 164 0.28 -20.34 11.75
C ASN A 164 0.62 -21.82 12.00
N GLY A 165 0.79 -22.19 13.27
CA GLY A 165 1.16 -23.54 13.70
C GLY A 165 0.05 -24.22 14.47
N LEU A 166 -0.42 -25.36 13.95
CA LEU A 166 -1.26 -26.30 14.69
C LEU A 166 -0.38 -27.16 15.61
N ASN A 167 -0.29 -26.78 16.88
CA ASN A 167 0.53 -27.44 17.89
C ASN A 167 -0.06 -27.28 19.29
N ALA A 168 0.47 -28.06 20.25
CA ALA A 168 0.01 -28.09 21.63
C ALA A 168 0.11 -26.73 22.33
N GLU A 169 1.16 -25.96 22.04
CA GLU A 169 1.34 -24.62 22.64
C GLU A 169 0.22 -23.67 22.19
N THR A 170 -0.07 -23.59 20.89
CA THR A 170 -1.16 -22.74 20.37
C THR A 170 -2.52 -23.20 20.92
N GLN A 171 -2.72 -24.50 21.08
CA GLN A 171 -3.93 -25.05 21.70
C GLN A 171 -4.07 -24.65 23.17
N GLU A 172 -2.97 -24.63 23.93
CA GLU A 172 -2.97 -24.27 25.35
C GLU A 172 -3.51 -22.84 25.56
N TYR A 173 -3.02 -21.87 24.77
CA TYR A 173 -3.56 -20.50 24.77
C TYR A 173 -5.06 -20.46 24.44
N ALA A 174 -5.48 -21.15 23.38
CA ALA A 174 -6.86 -21.13 22.93
C ALA A 174 -7.81 -21.75 23.96
N LYS A 175 -7.45 -22.90 24.56
CA LYS A 175 -8.24 -23.56 25.59
C LYS A 175 -8.38 -22.69 26.83
N PHE A 176 -7.26 -22.16 27.33
CA PHE A 176 -7.27 -21.32 28.53
C PHE A 176 -8.13 -20.05 28.35
N ALA A 177 -8.05 -19.40 27.18
CA ALA A 177 -8.91 -18.26 26.85
C ALA A 177 -10.40 -18.63 26.87
N VAL A 178 -10.79 -19.68 26.14
CA VAL A 178 -12.19 -20.11 26.04
C VAL A 178 -12.76 -20.51 27.41
N GLU A 179 -12.00 -21.27 28.20
CA GLU A 179 -12.39 -21.66 29.56
C GLU A 179 -12.55 -20.44 30.49
N SER A 180 -11.79 -19.38 30.23
CA SER A 180 -11.88 -18.10 30.95
C SER A 180 -12.95 -17.15 30.39
N GLY A 181 -13.75 -17.59 29.41
CA GLY A 181 -14.86 -16.82 28.83
C GLY A 181 -14.46 -15.86 27.70
N TYR A 182 -13.24 -15.94 27.19
CA TYR A 182 -12.78 -15.13 26.07
C TYR A 182 -13.21 -15.72 24.72
N ARG A 183 -13.53 -14.83 23.77
CA ARG A 183 -13.65 -15.20 22.36
C ARG A 183 -12.25 -15.21 21.74
N VAL A 184 -11.90 -16.33 21.11
CA VAL A 184 -10.63 -16.49 20.41
C VAL A 184 -10.83 -16.26 18.91
N GLU A 185 -9.92 -15.51 18.29
CA GLU A 185 -9.86 -15.29 16.85
C GLU A 185 -8.44 -15.55 16.34
N LEU A 186 -8.34 -16.11 15.12
CA LEU A 186 -7.10 -16.11 14.36
C LEU A 186 -7.11 -14.89 13.44
N ARG A 187 -6.04 -14.09 13.49
CA ARG A 187 -5.85 -12.93 12.62
C ARG A 187 -4.50 -13.04 11.93
N GLU A 188 -4.53 -12.90 10.61
CA GLU A 188 -3.31 -12.77 9.81
C GLU A 188 -3.00 -11.27 9.63
N PRO A 189 -1.73 -10.91 9.36
CA PRO A 189 -1.38 -9.56 8.94
C PRO A 189 -2.16 -9.14 7.69
N GLU A 190 -2.31 -7.83 7.48
CA GLU A 190 -2.94 -7.25 6.28
C GLU A 190 -1.93 -6.48 5.43
N SER A 191 -0.63 -6.59 5.74
CA SER A 191 0.42 -5.88 5.03
C SER A 191 0.58 -6.36 3.59
N GLU A 192 0.95 -5.45 2.69
CA GLU A 192 1.02 -5.73 1.25
C GLU A 192 1.97 -6.89 0.92
N TRP A 193 3.14 -6.91 1.57
CA TRP A 193 4.12 -7.98 1.41
C TRP A 193 3.59 -9.33 1.91
N TRP A 194 2.81 -9.35 3.00
CA TRP A 194 2.17 -10.56 3.49
C TRP A 194 1.10 -11.04 2.51
N LEU A 195 0.26 -10.15 1.98
CA LEU A 195 -0.77 -10.51 1.00
C LEU A 195 -0.16 -11.13 -0.28
N GLU A 196 0.99 -10.64 -0.72
CA GLU A 196 1.74 -11.24 -1.84
C GLU A 196 2.21 -12.66 -1.49
N ILE A 197 2.93 -12.82 -0.37
CA ILE A 197 3.40 -14.14 0.09
C ILE A 197 2.22 -15.08 0.28
N ARG A 198 1.13 -14.61 0.90
CA ARG A 198 -0.08 -15.36 1.16
C ARG A 198 -0.71 -15.90 -0.12
N SER A 199 -0.74 -15.11 -1.19
CA SER A 199 -1.20 -15.57 -2.51
C SER A 199 -0.32 -16.70 -3.03
N LEU A 200 1.00 -16.55 -2.93
CA LEU A 200 1.96 -17.58 -3.37
C LEU A 200 1.81 -18.89 -2.57
N LEU A 201 1.55 -18.78 -1.26
CA LEU A 201 1.37 -19.93 -0.36
C LEU A 201 0.13 -20.78 -0.68
N GLN A 202 -0.85 -20.28 -1.44
CA GLN A 202 -2.00 -21.08 -1.89
C GLN A 202 -1.61 -22.18 -2.87
N ASN A 203 -0.52 -21.99 -3.62
CA ASN A 203 0.04 -23.03 -4.50
C ASN A 203 1.56 -23.11 -4.37
N LYS A 204 2.01 -23.62 -3.22
CA LYS A 204 3.44 -23.72 -2.85
C LYS A 204 4.28 -24.47 -3.89
N SER A 205 3.70 -25.49 -4.53
CA SER A 205 4.41 -26.31 -5.51
C SER A 205 4.73 -25.53 -6.80
N ALA A 206 3.77 -24.74 -7.28
CA ALA A 206 3.96 -23.91 -8.47
C ALA A 206 4.87 -22.70 -8.18
N ASN A 207 4.77 -22.14 -6.97
CA ASN A 207 5.41 -20.88 -6.60
C ASN A 207 6.70 -21.06 -5.76
N HIS A 208 7.33 -22.24 -5.81
CA HIS A 208 8.46 -22.57 -4.93
C HIS A 208 9.66 -21.63 -5.13
N ALA A 209 9.91 -21.19 -6.36
CA ALA A 209 11.03 -20.29 -6.68
C ALA A 209 10.81 -18.87 -6.13
N GLU A 210 9.59 -18.36 -6.21
CA GLU A 210 9.17 -17.08 -5.66
C GLU A 210 9.17 -17.11 -4.13
N LEU A 211 8.69 -18.20 -3.53
CA LEU A 211 8.74 -18.41 -2.08
C LEU A 211 10.19 -18.48 -1.57
N ASP A 212 11.10 -19.10 -2.32
CA ASP A 212 12.53 -19.13 -2.00
C ASP A 212 13.16 -17.72 -2.05
N GLN A 213 12.77 -16.90 -3.03
CA GLN A 213 13.20 -15.50 -3.11
C GLN A 213 12.67 -14.68 -1.93
N TRP A 214 11.39 -14.85 -1.59
CA TRP A 214 10.79 -14.20 -0.43
C TRP A 214 11.48 -14.61 0.88
N ALA A 215 11.78 -15.90 1.06
CA ALA A 215 12.52 -16.37 2.23
C ALA A 215 13.94 -15.76 2.31
N ALA A 216 14.63 -15.56 1.18
CA ALA A 216 15.92 -14.90 1.14
C ALA A 216 15.83 -13.41 1.50
N ARG A 217 14.82 -12.70 0.97
CA ARG A 217 14.56 -11.28 1.29
C ARG A 217 14.26 -11.08 2.77
N LEU A 218 13.32 -11.85 3.31
CA LEU A 218 12.95 -11.80 4.74
C LEU A 218 14.14 -12.17 5.63
N ALA A 219 14.94 -13.16 5.25
CA ALA A 219 16.15 -13.51 6.00
C ALA A 219 17.16 -12.36 6.03
N ALA A 220 17.36 -11.68 4.89
CA ALA A 220 18.25 -10.52 4.81
C ALA A 220 17.75 -9.36 5.69
N GLN A 221 16.45 -9.08 5.66
CA GLN A 221 15.80 -8.06 6.50
C GLN A 221 15.89 -8.41 7.99
N SER A 222 15.73 -9.68 8.36
CA SER A 222 15.80 -10.10 9.77
C SER A 222 17.21 -9.99 10.38
N ARG A 223 18.26 -9.74 9.60
CA ARG A 223 19.65 -9.74 10.10
C ARG A 223 19.93 -8.67 11.16
N THR A 224 19.15 -7.60 11.15
CA THR A 224 19.23 -6.46 12.07
C THR A 224 18.54 -6.73 13.41
N THR A 225 17.62 -7.71 13.47
CA THR A 225 16.86 -8.06 14.66
C THR A 225 17.09 -9.52 15.08
N HIS A 226 16.36 -10.46 14.47
CA HIS A 226 16.25 -11.84 14.96
C HIS A 226 17.17 -12.85 14.23
N ARG A 227 17.82 -12.41 13.14
CA ARG A 227 18.75 -13.18 12.29
C ARG A 227 18.23 -14.55 11.86
N VAL A 228 16.95 -14.61 11.50
CA VAL A 228 16.29 -15.86 11.12
C VAL A 228 16.83 -16.33 9.76
N PRO A 229 17.38 -17.55 9.66
CA PRO A 229 17.85 -18.07 8.37
C PRO A 229 16.72 -18.28 7.37
N ALA A 230 17.00 -18.10 6.08
CA ALA A 230 16.04 -18.35 5.00
C ALA A 230 15.47 -19.77 5.04
N SER A 231 16.26 -20.76 5.44
CA SER A 231 15.80 -22.15 5.62
C SER A 231 14.69 -22.27 6.67
N THR A 232 14.77 -21.49 7.75
CA THR A 232 13.76 -21.46 8.81
C THR A 232 12.47 -20.82 8.29
N ILE A 233 12.58 -19.71 7.57
CA ILE A 233 11.42 -19.02 6.96
C ILE A 233 10.73 -19.94 5.94
N ARG A 234 11.48 -20.64 5.08
CA ARG A 234 10.90 -21.64 4.16
C ARG A 234 10.15 -22.73 4.89
N ARG A 235 10.71 -23.26 5.98
CA ARG A 235 10.05 -24.29 6.80
C ARG A 235 8.71 -23.78 7.34
N TRP A 236 8.66 -22.51 7.79
CA TRP A 236 7.41 -21.89 8.22
C TRP A 236 6.40 -21.73 7.08
N MET A 237 6.84 -21.25 5.92
CA MET A 237 6.02 -21.15 4.70
C MET A 237 5.45 -22.52 4.29
N GLN A 238 6.26 -23.57 4.35
CA GLN A 238 5.82 -24.94 4.06
C GLN A 238 4.78 -25.42 5.07
N ALA A 239 4.96 -25.10 6.36
CA ALA A 239 4.05 -25.49 7.44
C ALA A 239 2.74 -24.68 7.49
N TRP A 240 2.68 -23.50 6.86
CA TRP A 240 1.51 -22.62 6.84
C TRP A 240 0.26 -23.33 6.27
N ARG A 241 -0.90 -23.10 6.88
CA ARG A 241 -2.18 -23.73 6.50
C ARG A 241 -3.22 -22.66 6.19
N SER A 242 -3.76 -22.67 4.97
CA SER A 242 -4.74 -21.66 4.52
C SER A 242 -6.11 -21.78 5.18
N ASP A 243 -6.42 -22.96 5.71
CA ASP A 243 -7.71 -23.36 6.27
C ASP A 243 -7.66 -23.59 7.79
N LEU A 244 -6.63 -23.08 8.48
CA LEU A 244 -6.55 -23.19 9.94
C LEU A 244 -7.71 -22.42 10.58
N THR A 245 -8.42 -23.07 11.49
CA THR A 245 -9.50 -22.48 12.27
C THR A 245 -9.21 -22.62 13.76
N VAL A 246 -9.90 -21.82 14.59
CA VAL A 246 -9.84 -21.95 16.06
C VAL A 246 -10.27 -23.35 16.50
N GLU A 247 -11.25 -23.96 15.81
CA GLU A 247 -11.73 -25.30 16.12
C GLU A 247 -10.68 -26.37 15.84
N HIS A 248 -9.92 -26.25 14.74
CA HIS A 248 -8.76 -27.10 14.49
C HIS A 248 -7.74 -27.01 15.63
N VAL A 249 -7.46 -25.79 16.11
CA VAL A 249 -6.54 -25.55 17.24
C VAL A 249 -7.06 -26.18 18.53
N LEU A 250 -8.33 -25.96 18.89
CA LEU A 250 -8.93 -26.49 20.11
C LEU A 250 -8.97 -28.02 20.13
N ASN A 251 -9.19 -28.65 18.98
CA ASN A 251 -9.28 -30.11 18.82
C ASN A 251 -7.94 -30.76 18.44
N TYR A 252 -6.81 -30.04 18.57
CA TYR A 252 -5.50 -30.62 18.30
C TYR A 252 -5.21 -31.81 19.24
N GLU A 253 -4.84 -32.95 18.68
CA GLU A 253 -4.38 -34.13 19.42
C GLU A 253 -2.95 -34.48 18.98
N LEU A 254 -2.08 -34.78 19.96
CA LEU A 254 -0.74 -35.30 19.66
C LEU A 254 -0.89 -36.67 19.00
N THR A 255 -0.50 -36.74 17.73
CA THR A 255 -0.47 -37.97 16.93
C THR A 255 0.81 -38.76 17.19
#